data_AF-A0A845X7C5-F1
#
_entry.id   AF-A0A845X7C5-F1
#
_cell.length_a   1.000
_cell.length_b   1.000
_cell.length_c   1.000
_cell.angle_alpha   90.00
_cell.angle_beta   90.00
_cell.angle_gamma   90.00
#
_symmetry.space_group_name_H-M   'P 1'
#
loop_
_entity.id
_entity.type
_entity.pdbx_description
1 polymer ?
#
loop_
_entity_poly.entity_id
_entity_poly.type
_entity_poly.pdbx_seq_one_letter_code
_entity_poly.pdbx_strand_id
1 'polypeptide(L)'
;MKQSQVSKSAVKILIIDSSQSWCNAASVAISKSLKIQNISCEVIMRHNEDQALEEVISQAPDLIIVSEHLKWAGKHGCFDGLLFLEQIKQLCPSTFKILISYNQVDNPKETDKLIDRLLINRVLRIDNILSNIFNLLDAITQLLKTMNFFALLIGTGADLPVTVKDVQALYKVFADPNLAAYPLDNIKVLTDKEATRDNILGELDQLALKSQNAIEATISIYFSGHGGHIKGTKDYFLLANGYNRTNHRSTSISAKELTQKIDIIQTQKLILWLDCCHAGGMIEKDENTNFIKSPPDTDFITNLSSGSGHVVVASSKKEQSSYAPKKETHSIFTSCLLDALQGKASKSSNDGYIRIIEVLDYLFREVPKRSGNLQEPIIPRIYNMTNFPLCLYPKNGISDNILNATLTMQYKKRLVTLEIRIKSEYQNLELIDKIIARLNRKLLITTSEIEKIELEEELDKKKQERNRIETEIDRIEAEIISIQNLLERKQ
;
A
#
# COMPACT_ATOMS: atom_id res chain seq x y z
N MET A 1 -5.80 -6.95 -38.27
CA MET A 1 -5.35 -8.01 -37.34
C MET A 1 -6.01 -7.76 -35.99
N LYS A 2 -6.75 -8.73 -35.47
CA LYS A 2 -7.43 -8.64 -34.17
C LYS A 2 -6.36 -8.49 -33.08
N GLN A 3 -6.37 -7.37 -32.36
CA GLN A 3 -5.69 -7.29 -31.07
C GLN A 3 -6.31 -8.37 -30.19
N SER A 4 -5.54 -9.39 -29.83
CA SER A 4 -5.91 -10.32 -28.78
C SER A 4 -6.08 -9.51 -27.51
N GLN A 5 -7.32 -9.24 -27.10
CA GLN A 5 -7.64 -8.86 -25.74
C GLN A 5 -7.18 -10.01 -24.85
N VAL A 6 -5.96 -9.89 -24.32
CA VAL A 6 -5.54 -10.68 -23.17
C VAL A 6 -6.50 -10.30 -22.06
N SER A 7 -7.44 -11.18 -21.71
CA SER A 7 -8.37 -10.94 -20.62
C SER A 7 -7.55 -10.77 -19.34
N LYS A 8 -7.58 -9.57 -18.76
CA LYS A 8 -6.98 -9.31 -17.45
C LYS A 8 -7.56 -10.34 -16.46
N SER A 9 -6.73 -11.22 -15.91
CA SER A 9 -7.19 -12.16 -14.89
C SER A 9 -7.79 -11.40 -13.72
N ALA A 10 -8.93 -11.86 -13.21
CA ALA A 10 -9.56 -11.23 -12.05
C ALA A 10 -8.66 -11.40 -10.82
N VAL A 11 -8.51 -10.34 -10.03
CA VAL A 11 -7.79 -10.39 -8.75
C VAL A 11 -8.57 -11.28 -7.78
N LYS A 12 -7.96 -12.37 -7.33
CA LYS A 12 -8.56 -13.34 -6.41
C LYS A 12 -8.28 -12.96 -4.96
N ILE A 13 -9.33 -12.63 -4.21
CA ILE A 13 -9.27 -12.16 -2.82
C ILE A 13 -9.93 -13.21 -1.91
N LEU A 14 -9.16 -13.80 -1.00
CA LEU A 14 -9.66 -14.75 -0.01
C LEU A 14 -9.83 -14.04 1.35
N ILE A 15 -11.06 -14.01 1.86
CA ILE A 15 -11.42 -13.44 3.16
C ILE A 15 -11.70 -14.55 4.16
N ILE A 16 -11.03 -14.50 5.31
CA ILE A 16 -11.14 -15.49 6.37
C ILE A 16 -11.48 -14.79 7.69
N ASP A 17 -12.71 -14.99 8.13
CA ASP A 17 -13.20 -14.53 9.43
C ASP A 17 -14.31 -15.48 9.93
N SER A 18 -14.37 -15.65 11.25
CA SER A 18 -15.41 -16.43 11.93
C SER A 18 -16.82 -15.80 11.81
N SER A 19 -16.91 -14.50 11.54
CA SER A 19 -18.16 -13.75 11.41
C SER A 19 -18.65 -13.76 9.96
N GLN A 20 -19.64 -14.62 9.69
CA GLN A 20 -20.30 -14.71 8.39
C GLN A 20 -20.86 -13.35 7.92
N SER A 21 -21.51 -12.61 8.83
CA SER A 21 -22.12 -11.31 8.52
C SER A 21 -21.05 -10.28 8.14
N TRP A 22 -19.89 -10.32 8.79
CA TRP A 22 -18.77 -9.47 8.47
C TRP A 22 -18.15 -9.83 7.11
N CYS A 23 -17.88 -11.12 6.84
CA CYS A 23 -17.36 -11.56 5.55
C CYS A 23 -18.28 -11.12 4.40
N ASN A 24 -19.59 -11.34 4.54
CA ASN A 24 -20.57 -10.97 3.52
C ASN A 24 -20.55 -9.46 3.26
N ALA A 25 -20.53 -8.64 4.33
CA ALA A 25 -20.49 -7.19 4.20
C ALA A 25 -19.17 -6.71 3.57
N ALA A 26 -18.03 -7.28 3.97
CA ALA A 26 -16.72 -6.99 3.39
C ALA A 26 -16.67 -7.38 1.90
N SER A 27 -17.12 -8.58 1.54
CA SER A 27 -17.12 -9.07 0.17
C SER A 27 -17.95 -8.20 -0.78
N VAL A 28 -19.16 -7.82 -0.38
CA VAL A 28 -20.02 -6.92 -1.16
C VAL A 28 -19.35 -5.56 -1.33
N ALA A 29 -18.77 -5.02 -0.25
CA ALA A 29 -18.14 -3.72 -0.27
C ALA A 29 -16.87 -3.70 -1.14
N ILE A 30 -16.03 -4.73 -1.05
CA ILE A 30 -14.80 -4.90 -1.85
C ILE A 30 -15.16 -5.01 -3.32
N SER A 31 -16.05 -5.95 -3.66
CA SER A 31 -16.49 -6.16 -5.05
C SER A 31 -17.04 -4.88 -5.67
N LYS A 32 -17.84 -4.11 -4.91
CA LYS A 32 -18.39 -2.84 -5.38
C LYS A 32 -17.31 -1.77 -5.56
N SER A 33 -16.40 -1.63 -4.59
CA SER A 33 -15.32 -0.63 -4.64
C SER A 33 -14.37 -0.87 -5.81
N LEU A 34 -13.94 -2.12 -6.01
CA LEU A 34 -13.00 -2.48 -7.08
C LEU A 34 -13.64 -2.41 -8.46
N LYS A 35 -14.93 -2.75 -8.58
CA LYS A 35 -15.70 -2.54 -9.82
C LYS A 35 -15.77 -1.05 -10.21
N ILE A 36 -15.94 -0.13 -9.26
CA ILE A 36 -15.89 1.33 -9.52
C ILE A 36 -14.52 1.74 -10.07
N GLN A 37 -13.45 1.08 -9.63
CA GLN A 37 -12.08 1.31 -10.09
C GLN A 37 -11.73 0.53 -11.37
N ASN A 38 -12.70 -0.13 -12.01
CA ASN A 38 -12.52 -0.94 -13.21
C ASN A 38 -11.52 -2.11 -13.04
N ILE A 39 -11.42 -2.63 -11.81
CA ILE A 39 -10.61 -3.80 -11.46
C ILE A 39 -11.55 -5.01 -11.39
N SER A 40 -11.29 -6.03 -12.21
CA SER A 40 -11.98 -7.32 -12.10
C SER A 40 -11.46 -8.06 -10.88
N CYS A 41 -12.36 -8.53 -10.01
CA CYS A 41 -12.00 -9.27 -8.81
C CYS A 41 -12.98 -10.42 -8.53
N GLU A 42 -12.45 -11.49 -7.96
CA GLU A 42 -13.20 -12.61 -7.40
C GLU A 42 -12.99 -12.62 -5.89
N VAL A 43 -14.05 -12.47 -5.11
CA VAL A 43 -13.96 -12.47 -3.64
C VAL A 43 -14.52 -13.78 -3.09
N ILE A 44 -13.67 -14.53 -2.42
CA ILE A 44 -13.97 -15.85 -1.85
C ILE A 44 -13.95 -15.72 -0.34
N MET A 45 -14.95 -16.29 0.32
CA MET A 45 -15.09 -16.23 1.77
C MET A 45 -14.98 -17.64 2.35
N ARG A 46 -14.23 -17.76 3.44
CA ARG A 46 -14.10 -19.00 4.21
C ARG A 46 -14.20 -18.72 5.69
N HIS A 47 -14.77 -19.69 6.40
CA HIS A 47 -15.06 -19.61 7.83
C HIS A 47 -14.32 -20.69 8.63
N ASN A 48 -13.61 -21.60 7.96
CA ASN A 48 -12.77 -22.63 8.56
C ASN A 48 -11.43 -22.83 7.82
N GLU A 49 -10.43 -23.33 8.56
CA GLU A 49 -9.04 -23.48 8.11
C GLU A 49 -8.95 -24.42 6.92
N ASP A 50 -9.58 -25.59 7.05
CA ASP A 50 -9.50 -26.65 6.05
C ASP A 50 -10.00 -26.16 4.68
N GLN A 51 -11.16 -25.51 4.63
CA GLN A 51 -11.70 -24.96 3.38
C GLN A 51 -10.90 -23.75 2.87
N ALA A 52 -10.25 -22.99 3.75
CA ALA A 52 -9.36 -21.91 3.35
C ALA A 52 -8.06 -22.45 2.75
N LEU A 53 -7.51 -23.51 3.34
CA LEU A 53 -6.30 -24.16 2.89
C LEU A 53 -6.54 -24.91 1.58
N GLU A 54 -7.68 -25.61 1.43
CA GLU A 54 -8.12 -26.20 0.17
C GLU A 54 -8.21 -25.14 -0.95
N GLU A 55 -8.77 -23.96 -0.65
CA GLU A 55 -8.85 -22.88 -1.63
C GLU A 55 -7.46 -22.42 -2.08
N VAL A 56 -6.54 -22.21 -1.12
CA VAL A 56 -5.15 -21.81 -1.41
C VAL A 56 -4.41 -22.87 -2.22
N ILE A 57 -4.54 -24.15 -1.84
CA ILE A 57 -3.88 -25.27 -2.53
C ILE A 57 -4.44 -25.44 -3.95
N SER A 58 -5.76 -25.28 -4.13
CA SER A 58 -6.38 -25.42 -5.44
C SER A 58 -5.95 -24.31 -6.41
N GLN A 59 -5.90 -23.07 -5.93
CA GLN A 59 -5.42 -21.93 -6.69
C GLN A 59 -5.09 -20.77 -5.74
N ALA A 60 -3.80 -20.45 -5.68
CA ALA A 60 -3.26 -19.40 -4.84
C ALA A 60 -3.99 -18.06 -5.07
N PRO A 61 -4.55 -17.44 -4.02
CA PRO A 61 -5.15 -16.11 -4.13
C PRO A 61 -4.08 -15.03 -4.26
N ASP A 62 -4.43 -13.92 -4.93
CA ASP A 62 -3.57 -12.73 -5.01
C ASP A 62 -3.51 -12.01 -3.66
N LEU A 63 -4.60 -12.03 -2.89
CA LEU A 63 -4.73 -11.36 -1.60
C LEU A 63 -5.49 -12.22 -0.59
N ILE A 64 -4.95 -12.35 0.60
CA ILE A 64 -5.58 -12.97 1.77
C ILE A 64 -5.84 -11.90 2.82
N ILE A 65 -7.07 -11.88 3.34
CA ILE A 65 -7.51 -11.04 4.44
C ILE A 65 -7.91 -11.98 5.57
N VAL A 66 -7.19 -11.92 6.69
CA VAL A 66 -7.39 -12.81 7.84
C VAL A 66 -7.58 -11.97 9.10
N SER A 67 -8.59 -12.33 9.88
CA SER A 67 -8.78 -11.80 11.23
C SER A 67 -7.93 -12.55 12.24
N GLU A 68 -7.31 -11.80 13.17
CA GLU A 68 -6.39 -12.31 14.19
C GLU A 68 -7.03 -13.40 15.06
N HIS A 69 -8.28 -13.19 15.45
CA HIS A 69 -9.07 -14.13 16.24
C HIS A 69 -10.11 -14.82 15.35
N LEU A 70 -9.74 -15.96 14.79
CA LEU A 70 -10.73 -16.87 14.20
C LEU A 70 -11.36 -17.65 15.36
N LYS A 71 -12.65 -17.43 15.65
CA LYS A 71 -13.38 -18.25 16.63
C LYS A 71 -13.64 -19.63 16.03
N TRP A 72 -12.67 -20.53 16.13
CA TRP A 72 -12.85 -21.92 15.72
C TRP A 72 -13.33 -22.83 16.84
N ALA A 73 -14.13 -23.81 16.44
CA ALA A 73 -14.56 -24.90 17.29
C ALA A 73 -13.38 -25.88 17.50
N GLY A 74 -12.49 -25.53 18.43
CA GLY A 74 -11.66 -26.48 19.18
C GLY A 74 -10.38 -26.97 18.50
N LYS A 75 -9.23 -26.43 18.93
CA LYS A 75 -8.05 -27.22 19.38
C LYS A 75 -6.92 -26.35 19.95
N HIS A 76 -6.76 -25.11 19.49
CA HIS A 76 -5.78 -24.16 20.01
C HIS A 76 -6.46 -22.81 20.28
N GLY A 77 -6.11 -22.15 21.39
CA GLY A 77 -6.76 -20.91 21.80
C GLY A 77 -6.29 -19.68 21.02
N CYS A 78 -7.16 -18.67 20.94
CA CYS A 78 -6.96 -17.23 20.68
C CYS A 78 -6.03 -16.68 19.56
N PHE A 79 -5.28 -17.45 18.75
CA PHE A 79 -4.39 -16.85 17.72
C PHE A 79 -4.34 -17.60 16.37
N ASP A 80 -5.42 -18.31 16.02
CA ASP A 80 -5.46 -19.20 14.86
C ASP A 80 -5.23 -18.47 13.51
N GLY A 81 -5.55 -17.18 13.40
CA GLY A 81 -5.29 -16.40 12.18
C GLY A 81 -3.79 -16.23 11.88
N LEU A 82 -2.96 -16.06 12.91
CA LEU A 82 -1.51 -15.92 12.74
C LEU A 82 -0.84 -17.26 12.37
N LEU A 83 -1.32 -18.36 12.95
CA LEU A 83 -0.89 -19.72 12.61
C LEU A 83 -1.20 -20.04 11.14
N PHE A 84 -2.40 -19.67 10.67
CA PHE A 84 -2.76 -19.81 9.26
C PHE A 84 -1.80 -19.03 8.36
N LEU A 85 -1.50 -17.76 8.67
CA LEU A 85 -0.56 -16.96 7.88
C LEU A 85 0.87 -17.55 7.86
N GLU A 86 1.29 -18.27 8.91
CA GLU A 86 2.56 -18.99 8.93
C GLU A 86 2.59 -20.15 7.92
N GLN A 87 1.48 -20.90 7.79
CA GLN A 87 1.35 -21.93 6.76
C GLN A 87 1.32 -21.33 5.34
N ILE A 88 0.57 -20.24 5.15
CA ILE A 88 0.47 -19.54 3.86
C ILE A 88 1.83 -19.02 3.41
N LYS A 89 2.65 -18.50 4.33
CA LYS A 89 4.01 -18.07 4.00
C LYS A 89 4.82 -19.18 3.33
N GLN A 90 4.64 -20.43 3.76
CA GLN A 90 5.36 -21.59 3.19
C GLN A 90 4.77 -22.01 1.85
N LEU A 91 3.45 -22.02 1.71
CA LEU A 91 2.74 -22.50 0.52
C LEU A 91 2.73 -21.49 -0.63
N CYS A 92 2.49 -20.22 -0.32
CA CYS A 92 2.30 -19.13 -1.27
C CYS A 92 2.97 -17.85 -0.74
N PRO A 93 4.31 -17.78 -0.74
CA PRO A 93 5.05 -16.64 -0.17
C PRO A 93 4.62 -15.31 -0.82
N SER A 94 4.32 -15.34 -2.12
CA SER A 94 3.94 -14.18 -2.95
C SER A 94 2.52 -13.68 -2.80
N THR A 95 1.65 -14.40 -2.07
CA THR A 95 0.30 -13.92 -1.79
C THR A 95 0.35 -12.75 -0.80
N PHE A 96 -0.38 -11.68 -1.10
CA PHE A 96 -0.49 -10.54 -0.20
C PHE A 96 -1.32 -10.88 1.03
N LYS A 97 -0.93 -10.37 2.19
CA LYS A 97 -1.52 -10.71 3.49
C LYS A 97 -1.94 -9.42 4.21
N ILE A 98 -3.24 -9.29 4.47
CA ILE A 98 -3.81 -8.28 5.36
C ILE A 98 -4.25 -8.98 6.63
N LEU A 99 -3.67 -8.61 7.77
CA LEU A 99 -4.11 -9.03 9.08
C LEU A 99 -5.06 -7.99 9.67
N ILE A 100 -6.23 -8.41 10.13
CA ILE A 100 -7.16 -7.59 10.91
C ILE A 100 -6.98 -7.91 12.39
N SER A 101 -6.51 -6.93 13.16
CA SER A 101 -6.24 -7.05 14.59
C SER A 101 -7.26 -6.24 15.40
N TYR A 102 -7.86 -6.90 16.41
CA TYR A 102 -8.94 -6.37 17.24
C TYR A 102 -8.49 -5.97 18.65
N ASN A 103 -7.27 -6.32 19.06
CA ASN A 103 -6.72 -5.98 20.36
C ASN A 103 -5.57 -4.98 20.22
N GLN A 104 -5.49 -4.03 21.14
CA GLN A 104 -4.25 -3.27 21.34
C GLN A 104 -3.20 -4.25 21.85
N VAL A 105 -2.16 -4.50 21.05
CA VAL A 105 -1.09 -5.41 21.47
C VAL A 105 -0.29 -4.74 22.59
N ASP A 106 -0.17 -5.41 23.74
CA ASP A 106 0.54 -4.93 24.94
C ASP A 106 2.04 -4.66 24.69
N ASN A 107 2.63 -5.23 23.62
CA ASN A 107 4.05 -5.10 23.28
C ASN A 107 4.30 -4.89 21.75
N PRO A 108 4.45 -3.63 21.29
CA PRO A 108 4.64 -3.29 19.88
C PRO A 108 5.87 -3.95 19.22
N LYS A 109 6.97 -4.11 19.96
CA LYS A 109 8.23 -4.65 19.41
C LYS A 109 8.14 -6.12 19.04
N GLU A 110 7.33 -6.89 19.74
CA GLU A 110 7.09 -8.30 19.38
C GLU A 110 6.14 -8.41 18.20
N THR A 111 5.15 -7.52 18.10
CA THR A 111 4.25 -7.43 16.95
C THR A 111 5.03 -7.15 15.66
N ASP A 112 5.93 -6.17 15.66
CA ASP A 112 6.72 -5.81 14.48
C ASP A 112 7.59 -6.99 14.01
N LYS A 113 8.25 -7.69 14.95
CA LYS A 113 9.00 -8.91 14.65
C LYS A 113 8.12 -10.00 14.03
N LEU A 114 6.89 -10.13 14.51
CA LEU A 114 5.95 -11.14 14.01
C LEU A 114 5.45 -10.78 12.59
N ILE A 115 5.14 -9.51 12.34
CA ILE A 115 4.76 -8.96 11.03
C ILE A 115 5.85 -9.23 10.00
N ASP A 116 7.10 -8.88 10.34
CA ASP A 116 8.26 -9.12 9.48
C ASP A 116 8.47 -10.62 9.24
N ARG A 117 8.38 -11.43 10.30
CA ARG A 117 8.56 -12.88 10.22
C ARG A 117 7.51 -13.55 9.33
N LEU A 118 6.26 -13.10 9.37
CA LEU A 118 5.15 -13.68 8.62
C LEU A 118 4.95 -13.03 7.24
N LEU A 119 5.73 -12.01 6.90
CA LEU A 119 5.60 -11.23 5.66
C LEU A 119 4.19 -10.65 5.51
N ILE A 120 3.64 -10.11 6.61
CA ILE A 120 2.32 -9.48 6.59
C ILE A 120 2.45 -8.12 5.91
N ASN A 121 1.78 -7.95 4.75
CA ASN A 121 1.86 -6.72 3.97
C ASN A 121 1.15 -5.55 4.64
N ARG A 122 0.09 -5.81 5.43
CA ARG A 122 -0.62 -4.76 6.15
C ARG A 122 -1.32 -5.28 7.38
N VAL A 123 -1.22 -4.53 8.47
CA VAL A 123 -2.02 -4.76 9.69
C VAL A 123 -3.05 -3.65 9.84
N LEU A 124 -4.31 -4.04 9.93
CA LEU A 124 -5.42 -3.14 10.21
C LEU A 124 -5.79 -3.32 11.67
N ARG A 125 -5.48 -2.32 12.49
CA ARG A 125 -5.93 -2.25 13.88
C ARG A 125 -7.29 -1.59 13.90
N ILE A 126 -8.29 -2.25 14.47
CA ILE A 126 -9.66 -1.76 14.34
C ILE A 126 -10.45 -1.83 15.63
N ASP A 127 -11.05 -0.69 15.96
CA ASP A 127 -11.75 -0.46 17.22
C ASP A 127 -13.24 -0.87 17.17
N ASN A 128 -13.86 -1.01 15.98
CA ASN A 128 -15.27 -1.40 15.79
C ASN A 128 -15.58 -1.98 14.39
N ILE A 129 -16.43 -3.01 14.32
CA ILE A 129 -16.92 -3.74 13.13
C ILE A 129 -17.24 -2.86 11.91
N LEU A 130 -17.88 -1.68 12.07
CA LEU A 130 -18.25 -0.80 10.95
C LEU A 130 -17.09 0.04 10.39
N SER A 131 -16.13 0.46 11.22
CA SER A 131 -14.90 1.10 10.74
C SER A 131 -13.97 0.09 10.06
N ASN A 132 -14.13 -1.22 10.32
CA ASN A 132 -13.33 -2.27 9.68
C ASN A 132 -13.42 -2.26 8.17
N ILE A 133 -14.63 -2.17 7.61
CA ILE A 133 -14.82 -2.34 6.17
C ILE A 133 -14.18 -1.17 5.42
N PHE A 134 -14.32 0.06 5.90
CA PHE A 134 -13.73 1.22 5.21
C PHE A 134 -12.21 1.23 5.27
N ASN A 135 -11.62 0.95 6.44
CA ASN A 135 -10.17 0.84 6.59
C ASN A 135 -9.63 -0.31 5.73
N LEU A 136 -10.37 -1.42 5.66
CA LEU A 136 -10.07 -2.55 4.79
C LEU A 136 -10.15 -2.16 3.30
N LEU A 137 -11.19 -1.44 2.87
CA LEU A 137 -11.32 -0.99 1.49
C LEU A 137 -10.21 -0.04 1.06
N ASP A 138 -9.85 0.93 1.90
CA ASP A 138 -8.71 1.83 1.62
C ASP A 138 -7.41 1.04 1.53
N ALA A 139 -7.23 0.08 2.44
CA ALA A 139 -6.06 -0.78 2.46
C ALA A 139 -5.92 -1.67 1.23
N ILE A 140 -7.00 -2.35 0.83
CA ILE A 140 -7.05 -3.17 -0.38
C ILE A 140 -6.83 -2.29 -1.61
N THR A 141 -7.52 -1.16 -1.69
CA THR A 141 -7.38 -0.21 -2.80
C THR A 141 -5.92 0.21 -2.95
N GLN A 142 -5.28 0.66 -1.87
CA GLN A 142 -3.87 1.05 -1.86
C GLN A 142 -2.96 -0.11 -2.26
N LEU A 143 -3.18 -1.30 -1.70
CA LEU A 143 -2.37 -2.48 -1.96
C LEU A 143 -2.47 -2.97 -3.41
N LEU A 144 -3.66 -2.94 -4.01
CA LEU A 144 -3.85 -3.27 -5.42
C LEU A 144 -3.25 -2.21 -6.35
N LYS A 145 -3.23 -0.94 -5.92
CA LYS A 145 -2.53 0.14 -6.64
C LYS A 145 -1.01 -0.02 -6.59
N THR A 146 -0.46 -0.60 -5.52
CA THR A 146 0.99 -0.87 -5.37
C THR A 146 1.40 -2.25 -5.88
N MET A 147 0.48 -3.17 -6.20
CA MET A 147 0.81 -4.50 -6.76
C MET A 147 1.68 -4.44 -8.02
N ASN A 148 1.61 -3.32 -8.75
CA ASN A 148 2.42 -3.10 -9.96
C ASN A 148 3.60 -2.15 -9.72
N PHE A 149 4.01 -1.94 -8.47
CA PHE A 149 5.23 -1.22 -8.14
C PHE A 149 6.37 -2.22 -7.96
N PHE A 150 7.44 -2.05 -8.73
CA PHE A 150 8.62 -2.90 -8.71
C PHE A 150 9.86 -2.08 -8.45
N ALA A 151 10.78 -2.65 -7.67
CA ALA A 151 12.07 -2.03 -7.41
C ALA A 151 13.21 -3.02 -7.59
N LEU A 152 14.28 -2.56 -8.22
CA LEU A 152 15.57 -3.26 -8.25
C LEU A 152 16.60 -2.34 -7.64
N LEU A 153 17.09 -2.69 -6.46
CA LEU A 153 18.01 -1.88 -5.66
C LEU A 153 19.38 -2.57 -5.64
N ILE A 154 20.39 -1.91 -6.22
CA ILE A 154 21.71 -2.48 -6.48
C ILE A 154 22.77 -1.67 -5.74
N GLY A 155 23.50 -2.32 -4.83
CA GLY A 155 24.55 -1.72 -4.02
C GLY A 155 25.82 -2.53 -4.14
N THR A 156 26.75 -2.08 -4.98
CA THR A 156 27.91 -2.90 -5.41
C THR A 156 28.86 -3.32 -4.27
N GLY A 157 28.92 -2.56 -3.18
CA GLY A 157 29.71 -2.87 -2.00
C GLY A 157 31.21 -2.81 -2.28
N ALA A 158 31.94 -3.82 -1.84
CA ALA A 158 33.39 -3.94 -2.01
C ALA A 158 34.19 -2.78 -1.35
N ASP A 159 34.96 -2.01 -2.13
CA ASP A 159 35.71 -0.84 -1.65
C ASP A 159 34.80 0.33 -1.27
N LEU A 160 33.47 0.15 -1.43
CA LEU A 160 32.49 1.17 -1.14
C LEU A 160 31.30 0.72 -0.27
N PRO A 161 31.50 0.48 1.04
CA PRO A 161 30.47 -0.08 1.93
C PRO A 161 29.20 0.75 2.07
N VAL A 162 29.26 2.06 1.80
CA VAL A 162 28.10 2.96 1.88
C VAL A 162 27.03 2.64 0.83
N THR A 163 27.39 2.06 -0.33
CA THR A 163 26.38 1.69 -1.34
C THR A 163 25.40 0.64 -0.82
N VAL A 164 25.90 -0.26 0.03
CA VAL A 164 25.09 -1.28 0.69
C VAL A 164 24.14 -0.62 1.70
N LYS A 165 24.64 0.37 2.45
CA LYS A 165 23.82 1.14 3.40
C LYS A 165 22.73 1.95 2.70
N ASP A 166 23.05 2.56 1.57
CA ASP A 166 22.11 3.31 0.73
C ASP A 166 20.95 2.41 0.28
N VAL A 167 21.28 1.25 -0.28
CA VAL A 167 20.29 0.27 -0.74
C VAL A 167 19.47 -0.30 0.40
N GLN A 168 20.08 -0.60 1.55
CA GLN A 168 19.35 -1.06 2.74
C GLN A 168 18.36 -0.01 3.26
N ALA A 169 18.74 1.27 3.25
CA ALA A 169 17.84 2.35 3.67
C ALA A 169 16.69 2.53 2.67
N LEU A 170 16.96 2.49 1.37
CA LEU A 170 15.92 2.52 0.35
C LEU A 170 15.00 1.31 0.46
N TYR A 171 15.53 0.11 0.64
CA TYR A 171 14.72 -1.09 0.85
C TYR A 171 13.74 -0.90 2.00
N LYS A 172 14.17 -0.36 3.14
CA LYS A 172 13.29 -0.08 4.28
C LYS A 172 12.15 0.86 3.92
N VAL A 173 12.43 1.96 3.22
CA VAL A 173 11.39 2.91 2.80
C VAL A 173 10.43 2.28 1.79
N PHE A 174 10.96 1.55 0.80
CA PHE A 174 10.19 0.87 -0.23
C PHE A 174 9.27 -0.20 0.38
N ALA A 175 9.80 -1.02 1.29
CA ALA A 175 9.10 -2.12 1.94
C ALA A 175 8.11 -1.68 3.02
N ASP A 176 8.29 -0.51 3.62
CA ASP A 176 7.44 -0.05 4.73
C ASP A 176 6.01 0.24 4.23
N PRO A 177 5.00 -0.48 4.77
CA PRO A 177 3.60 -0.32 4.37
C PRO A 177 3.00 1.04 4.74
N ASN A 178 3.64 1.77 5.65
CA ASN A 178 3.27 3.12 6.03
C ASN A 178 4.07 4.18 5.28
N LEU A 179 4.99 3.81 4.39
CA LEU A 179 5.71 4.73 3.52
C LEU A 179 5.37 4.40 2.06
N ALA A 180 6.32 3.83 1.31
CA ALA A 180 6.16 3.61 -0.11
C ALA A 180 5.31 2.38 -0.46
N ALA A 181 5.22 1.42 0.46
CA ALA A 181 4.36 0.23 0.41
C ALA A 181 4.52 -0.62 -0.87
N TYR A 182 5.75 -0.78 -1.36
CA TYR A 182 6.04 -1.72 -2.43
C TYR A 182 5.87 -3.16 -1.90
N PRO A 183 5.29 -4.05 -2.70
CA PRO A 183 5.24 -5.48 -2.36
C PRO A 183 6.64 -6.04 -2.16
N LEU A 184 6.88 -6.78 -1.08
CA LEU A 184 8.20 -7.33 -0.77
C LEU A 184 8.76 -8.18 -1.92
N ASP A 185 7.92 -9.01 -2.54
CA ASP A 185 8.27 -9.86 -3.69
C ASP A 185 8.55 -9.08 -4.99
N ASN A 186 8.17 -7.81 -5.02
CA ASN A 186 8.46 -6.89 -6.12
C ASN A 186 9.71 -6.03 -5.85
N ILE A 187 10.32 -6.14 -4.67
CA ILE A 187 11.56 -5.45 -4.35
C ILE A 187 12.72 -6.44 -4.39
N LYS A 188 13.54 -6.36 -5.43
CA LYS A 188 14.79 -7.11 -5.51
C LYS A 188 15.94 -6.27 -4.96
N VAL A 189 16.72 -6.85 -4.06
CA VAL A 189 17.96 -6.25 -3.54
C VAL A 189 19.15 -7.09 -3.97
N LEU A 190 20.17 -6.45 -4.55
CA LEU A 190 21.46 -7.04 -4.87
C LEU A 190 22.56 -6.24 -4.17
N THR A 191 23.27 -6.84 -3.22
CA THR A 191 24.36 -6.19 -2.49
C THR A 191 25.61 -7.07 -2.42
N ASP A 192 26.78 -6.44 -2.34
CA ASP A 192 28.08 -7.13 -2.22
C ASP A 192 28.23 -8.24 -3.28
N LYS A 193 28.54 -9.48 -2.86
CA LYS A 193 28.79 -10.62 -3.74
C LYS A 193 27.61 -11.00 -4.62
N GLU A 194 26.40 -10.54 -4.30
CA GLU A 194 25.20 -10.76 -5.12
C GLU A 194 25.05 -9.71 -6.21
N ALA A 195 25.68 -8.54 -6.07
CA ALA A 195 25.63 -7.45 -7.06
C ALA A 195 26.60 -7.68 -8.24
N THR A 196 26.68 -8.92 -8.74
CA THR A 196 27.48 -9.27 -9.91
C THR A 196 26.83 -8.78 -11.19
N ARG A 197 27.63 -8.65 -12.26
CA ARG A 197 27.13 -8.28 -13.59
C ARG A 197 25.97 -9.18 -14.03
N ASP A 198 26.17 -10.50 -13.93
CA ASP A 198 25.20 -11.47 -14.44
C ASP A 198 23.90 -11.47 -13.61
N ASN A 199 24.00 -11.31 -12.29
CA ASN A 199 22.81 -11.16 -11.45
C ASN A 199 22.05 -9.87 -11.76
N ILE A 200 22.74 -8.74 -11.93
CA ILE A 200 22.09 -7.46 -12.27
C ILE A 200 21.36 -7.57 -13.61
N LEU A 201 22.00 -8.10 -14.64
CA LEU A 201 21.40 -8.27 -15.97
C LEU A 201 20.25 -9.29 -15.95
N GLY A 202 20.40 -10.37 -15.20
CA GLY A 202 19.36 -11.38 -15.00
C GLY A 202 18.13 -10.80 -14.30
N GLU A 203 18.30 -9.95 -13.29
CA GLU A 203 17.17 -9.30 -12.60
C GLU A 203 16.49 -8.23 -13.48
N LEU A 204 17.21 -7.57 -14.39
CA LEU A 204 16.59 -6.73 -15.41
C LEU A 204 15.73 -7.56 -16.38
N ASP A 205 16.19 -8.76 -16.77
CA ASP A 205 15.37 -9.70 -17.55
C ASP A 205 14.12 -10.15 -16.78
N GLN A 206 14.25 -10.43 -15.47
CA GLN A 206 13.10 -10.76 -14.62
C GLN A 206 12.11 -9.61 -14.50
N LEU A 207 12.58 -8.36 -14.37
CA LEU A 207 11.71 -7.18 -14.39
C LEU A 207 10.97 -7.05 -15.72
N ALA A 208 11.64 -7.28 -16.84
CA ALA A 208 11.00 -7.26 -18.15
C ALA A 208 9.86 -8.28 -18.21
N LEU A 209 10.10 -9.53 -17.78
CA LEU A 209 9.06 -10.57 -17.70
C LEU A 209 7.89 -10.18 -16.79
N LYS A 210 8.17 -9.67 -15.59
CA LYS A 210 7.13 -9.21 -14.64
C LYS A 210 6.28 -8.07 -15.22
N SER A 211 6.90 -7.18 -16.00
CA SER A 211 6.21 -6.02 -16.59
C SER A 211 5.30 -6.35 -17.79
N GLN A 212 5.49 -7.50 -18.46
CA GLN A 212 4.72 -7.86 -19.66
C GLN A 212 3.20 -7.90 -19.43
N ASN A 213 2.76 -8.31 -18.23
CA ASN A 213 1.34 -8.38 -17.87
C ASN A 213 0.85 -7.13 -17.12
N ALA A 214 1.73 -6.14 -16.92
CA ALA A 214 1.49 -4.97 -16.10
C ALA A 214 2.01 -3.69 -16.79
N ILE A 215 1.45 -3.36 -17.96
CA ILE A 215 1.86 -2.19 -18.77
C ILE A 215 1.78 -0.84 -18.03
N GLU A 216 0.99 -0.78 -16.96
CA GLU A 216 0.82 0.38 -16.08
C GLU A 216 1.76 0.36 -14.86
N ALA A 217 2.69 -0.60 -14.78
CA ALA A 217 3.59 -0.80 -13.64
C ALA A 217 4.55 0.38 -13.45
N THR A 218 4.71 0.83 -12.21
CA THR A 218 5.80 1.75 -11.88
C THR A 218 7.04 0.94 -11.52
N ILE A 219 8.16 1.23 -12.16
CA ILE A 219 9.42 0.52 -11.95
C ILE A 219 10.49 1.51 -11.51
N SER A 220 11.12 1.25 -10.37
CA SER A 220 12.21 2.06 -9.83
C SER A 220 13.49 1.22 -9.72
N ILE A 221 14.45 1.47 -10.61
CA ILE A 221 15.76 0.84 -10.59
C ILE A 221 16.73 1.82 -9.95
N TYR A 222 17.42 1.40 -8.90
CA TYR A 222 18.41 2.21 -8.20
C TYR A 222 19.76 1.49 -8.23
N PHE A 223 20.81 2.18 -8.67
CA PHE A 223 22.17 1.68 -8.65
C PHE A 223 23.07 2.63 -7.86
N SER A 224 23.74 2.10 -6.84
CA SER A 224 24.81 2.78 -6.10
C SER A 224 26.11 2.00 -6.23
N GLY A 225 27.15 2.67 -6.74
CA GLY A 225 28.42 2.02 -7.03
C GLY A 225 29.40 2.87 -7.81
N HIS A 226 30.45 2.21 -8.29
CA HIS A 226 31.40 2.85 -9.19
C HIS A 226 30.93 2.81 -10.64
N GLY A 227 31.39 3.78 -11.41
CA GLY A 227 31.39 3.72 -12.86
C GLY A 227 32.67 4.34 -13.41
N GLY A 228 32.85 4.25 -14.72
CA GLY A 228 34.00 4.82 -15.38
C GLY A 228 33.97 4.59 -16.88
N HIS A 229 34.92 5.20 -17.58
CA HIS A 229 35.02 5.16 -19.02
C HIS A 229 36.41 4.75 -19.49
N ILE A 230 36.52 4.32 -20.74
CA ILE A 230 37.82 4.11 -21.38
C ILE A 230 38.29 5.43 -22.01
N LYS A 231 39.45 5.92 -21.58
CA LYS A 231 40.16 7.09 -22.09
C LYS A 231 40.25 7.04 -23.62
N GLY A 232 39.87 8.14 -24.25
CA GLY A 232 39.84 8.26 -25.72
C GLY A 232 38.62 7.62 -26.39
N THR A 233 37.71 7.03 -25.61
CA THR A 233 36.42 6.51 -26.10
C THR A 233 35.26 7.24 -25.41
N LYS A 234 34.04 7.03 -25.93
CA LYS A 234 32.79 7.44 -25.28
C LYS A 234 32.14 6.30 -24.48
N ASP A 235 32.85 5.19 -24.29
CA ASP A 235 32.29 4.00 -23.64
C ASP A 235 32.37 4.17 -22.13
N TYR A 236 31.21 4.31 -21.49
CA TYR A 236 31.06 4.33 -20.04
C TYR A 236 30.39 3.05 -19.54
N PHE A 237 30.79 2.64 -18.33
CA PHE A 237 30.46 1.38 -17.71
C PHE A 237 30.07 1.57 -16.25
N LEU A 238 29.06 0.84 -15.81
CA LEU A 238 28.79 0.60 -14.40
C LEU A 238 29.63 -0.58 -13.92
N LEU A 239 30.27 -0.43 -12.76
CA LEU A 239 31.14 -1.46 -12.21
C LEU A 239 30.35 -2.30 -11.20
N ALA A 240 30.07 -3.54 -11.57
CA ALA A 240 29.44 -4.51 -10.69
C ALA A 240 30.45 -5.07 -9.65
N ASN A 241 29.95 -5.76 -8.63
CA ASN A 241 30.80 -6.53 -7.74
C ASN A 241 31.56 -7.62 -8.53
N GLY A 242 32.84 -7.83 -8.19
CA GLY A 242 33.71 -8.73 -8.95
C GLY A 242 34.31 -8.11 -10.22
N TYR A 243 34.19 -6.78 -10.40
CA TYR A 243 34.85 -6.08 -11.49
C TYR A 243 36.35 -6.40 -11.56
N ASN A 244 36.79 -6.83 -12.74
CA ASN A 244 38.18 -7.13 -13.01
C ASN A 244 38.69 -6.20 -14.13
N ARG A 245 39.71 -5.40 -13.80
CA ARG A 245 40.31 -4.42 -14.71
C ARG A 245 40.84 -5.05 -16.00
N THR A 246 41.50 -6.22 -15.92
CA THR A 246 42.04 -6.90 -17.11
C THR A 246 40.95 -7.53 -17.96
N ASN A 247 39.75 -7.70 -17.41
CA ASN A 247 38.59 -8.27 -18.07
C ASN A 247 37.34 -7.37 -17.94
N HIS A 248 37.52 -6.06 -18.13
CA HIS A 248 36.47 -5.07 -17.88
C HIS A 248 35.21 -5.31 -18.74
N ARG A 249 35.34 -5.78 -19.98
CA ARG A 249 34.20 -6.00 -20.90
C ARG A 249 33.19 -7.02 -20.40
N SER A 250 33.65 -8.07 -19.71
CA SER A 250 32.76 -9.14 -19.21
C SER A 250 32.46 -9.04 -17.71
N THR A 251 33.03 -8.04 -17.01
CA THR A 251 32.83 -7.83 -15.57
C THR A 251 32.24 -6.45 -15.23
N SER A 252 31.95 -5.64 -16.25
CA SER A 252 31.22 -4.37 -16.13
C SER A 252 29.96 -4.38 -16.99
N ILE A 253 29.06 -3.43 -16.75
CA ILE A 253 27.82 -3.25 -17.50
C ILE A 253 27.98 -2.00 -18.37
N SER A 254 28.02 -2.20 -19.69
CA SER A 254 28.11 -1.07 -20.63
C SER A 254 26.78 -0.32 -20.74
N ALA A 255 26.84 0.94 -21.21
CA ALA A 255 25.64 1.72 -21.54
C ALA A 255 24.69 0.91 -22.40
N LYS A 256 25.23 0.47 -23.54
CA LYS A 256 24.49 -0.25 -24.57
C LYS A 256 23.78 -1.49 -24.03
N GLU A 257 24.42 -2.21 -23.12
CA GLU A 257 23.82 -3.41 -22.52
C GLU A 257 22.69 -3.05 -21.54
N LEU A 258 22.92 -2.07 -20.66
CA LEU A 258 21.90 -1.59 -19.74
C LEU A 258 20.67 -1.04 -20.49
N THR A 259 20.93 -0.22 -21.50
CA THR A 259 19.99 0.29 -22.51
C THR A 259 19.13 -0.82 -23.10
N GLN A 260 19.77 -1.85 -23.66
CA GLN A 260 19.05 -2.96 -24.30
C GLN A 260 18.15 -3.69 -23.31
N LYS A 261 18.59 -3.88 -22.06
CA LYS A 261 17.77 -4.53 -21.03
C LYS A 261 16.58 -3.68 -20.61
N ILE A 262 16.80 -2.38 -20.38
CA ILE A 262 15.74 -1.43 -19.98
C ILE A 262 14.69 -1.28 -21.08
N ASP A 263 15.09 -1.25 -22.35
CA ASP A 263 14.16 -1.11 -23.48
C ASP A 263 13.17 -2.26 -23.64
N ILE A 264 13.55 -3.46 -23.17
CA ILE A 264 12.67 -4.64 -23.22
C ILE A 264 11.58 -4.54 -22.14
N ILE A 265 11.76 -3.71 -21.11
CA ILE A 265 10.78 -3.49 -20.05
C ILE A 265 9.63 -2.63 -20.61
N GLN A 266 8.45 -3.23 -20.75
CA GLN A 266 7.30 -2.61 -21.41
C GLN A 266 6.44 -1.79 -20.42
N THR A 267 6.99 -0.69 -19.89
CA THR A 267 6.23 0.28 -19.09
C THR A 267 6.52 1.72 -19.48
N GLN A 268 5.55 2.61 -19.28
CA GLN A 268 5.74 4.07 -19.41
C GLN A 268 6.09 4.77 -18.09
N LYS A 269 6.36 4.01 -17.02
CA LYS A 269 6.60 4.54 -15.66
C LYS A 269 7.87 3.95 -15.06
N LEU A 270 8.96 3.99 -15.81
CA LEU A 270 10.26 3.50 -15.35
C LEU A 270 11.17 4.67 -14.98
N ILE A 271 11.81 4.56 -13.83
CA ILE A 271 12.91 5.43 -13.44
C ILE A 271 14.16 4.65 -13.09
N LEU A 272 15.29 5.12 -13.61
CA LEU A 272 16.63 4.67 -13.26
C LEU A 272 17.35 5.78 -12.48
N TRP A 273 17.70 5.48 -11.24
CA TRP A 273 18.53 6.32 -10.36
C TRP A 273 19.97 5.81 -10.41
N LEU A 274 20.88 6.66 -10.86
CA LEU A 274 22.31 6.37 -10.91
C LEU A 274 23.03 7.19 -9.84
N ASP A 275 23.24 6.58 -8.66
CA ASP A 275 24.11 7.13 -7.64
C ASP A 275 25.55 6.61 -7.80
N CYS A 276 26.12 6.96 -8.94
CA CYS A 276 27.41 6.48 -9.37
C CYS A 276 28.47 7.53 -9.10
N CYS A 277 28.91 7.70 -7.84
CA CYS A 277 30.17 8.38 -7.57
C CYS A 277 30.64 8.22 -6.13
N HIS A 278 31.80 7.62 -6.00
CA HIS A 278 32.60 7.74 -4.81
C HIS A 278 34.05 7.86 -5.21
N ALA A 279 34.49 9.09 -5.28
CA ALA A 279 35.82 9.49 -4.86
C ALA A 279 35.74 11.01 -4.80
N GLY A 280 35.29 11.54 -3.66
CA GLY A 280 35.66 12.90 -3.31
C GLY A 280 37.20 12.97 -3.34
N GLY A 281 37.74 13.41 -4.48
CA GLY A 281 39.12 13.86 -4.61
C GLY A 281 40.09 13.05 -5.48
N MET A 282 39.76 11.89 -6.06
CA MET A 282 40.72 11.18 -6.93
C MET A 282 40.08 10.53 -8.16
N ILE A 283 40.31 11.15 -9.32
CA ILE A 283 40.33 10.45 -10.61
C ILE A 283 41.53 9.49 -10.55
N GLU A 284 41.30 8.24 -10.11
CA GLU A 284 42.31 7.20 -10.23
C GLU A 284 42.50 6.88 -11.71
N LYS A 285 43.62 7.32 -12.26
CA LYS A 285 44.11 6.88 -13.56
C LYS A 285 44.89 5.60 -13.33
N ASP A 286 44.49 4.54 -14.02
CA ASP A 286 45.33 3.34 -14.10
C ASP A 286 46.38 3.59 -15.19
N GLU A 287 47.67 3.45 -14.86
CA GLU A 287 48.75 3.63 -15.84
C GLU A 287 48.85 2.44 -16.80
N ASN A 288 48.31 1.27 -16.42
CA ASN A 288 48.37 0.03 -17.19
C ASN A 288 47.08 -0.28 -17.95
N THR A 289 45.98 0.44 -17.70
CA THR A 289 44.74 0.35 -18.48
C THR A 289 44.23 1.75 -18.81
N ASN A 290 43.71 1.97 -20.02
CA ASN A 290 43.08 3.25 -20.38
C ASN A 290 41.77 3.53 -19.61
N PHE A 291 41.47 2.87 -18.49
CA PHE A 291 40.20 3.03 -17.76
C PHE A 291 40.28 4.15 -16.72
N ILE A 292 39.24 4.97 -16.65
CA ILE A 292 39.13 6.12 -15.75
C ILE A 292 37.81 6.01 -14.97
N LYS A 293 37.89 5.84 -13.64
CA LYS A 293 36.71 5.94 -12.76
C LYS A 293 36.15 7.36 -12.84
N SER A 294 34.85 7.51 -13.11
CA SER A 294 34.20 8.82 -13.27
C SER A 294 32.69 8.72 -13.02
N PRO A 295 31.99 9.84 -12.82
CA PRO A 295 30.53 9.87 -12.93
C PRO A 295 30.06 9.56 -14.36
N PRO A 296 28.78 9.16 -14.55
CA PRO A 296 28.17 8.96 -15.86
C PRO A 296 28.30 10.23 -16.72
N ASP A 297 28.72 10.09 -17.97
CA ASP A 297 28.74 11.21 -18.91
C ASP A 297 27.40 11.38 -19.64
N THR A 298 27.17 12.57 -20.19
CA THR A 298 25.90 12.89 -20.85
C THR A 298 25.66 12.03 -22.11
N ASP A 299 26.73 11.58 -22.77
CA ASP A 299 26.68 10.72 -23.97
C ASP A 299 26.28 9.26 -23.62
N PHE A 300 26.76 8.71 -22.51
CA PHE A 300 26.32 7.42 -21.94
C PHE A 300 24.82 7.40 -21.72
N ILE A 301 24.30 8.52 -21.19
CA ILE A 301 22.92 8.57 -20.74
C ILE A 301 21.94 8.93 -21.87
N THR A 302 22.37 9.77 -22.81
CA THR A 302 21.57 10.06 -24.02
C THR A 302 21.42 8.83 -24.92
N ASN A 303 22.39 7.90 -24.89
CA ASN A 303 22.34 6.63 -25.60
C ASN A 303 21.48 5.52 -24.92
N LEU A 304 20.86 5.79 -23.76
CA LEU A 304 19.87 4.90 -23.10
C LEU A 304 18.49 4.89 -23.81
N SER A 305 18.47 4.54 -25.11
CA SER A 305 17.40 4.00 -26.00
C SER A 305 15.90 4.36 -25.93
N SER A 306 15.20 4.15 -27.05
CA SER A 306 13.98 4.78 -27.62
C SER A 306 12.61 4.63 -26.91
N GLY A 307 12.52 4.03 -25.72
CA GLY A 307 11.24 3.82 -25.02
C GLY A 307 10.58 5.11 -24.47
N SER A 308 9.25 5.21 -24.59
CA SER A 308 8.42 6.27 -24.01
C SER A 308 8.16 6.05 -22.52
N GLY A 309 8.36 7.09 -21.69
CA GLY A 309 8.04 7.08 -20.27
C GLY A 309 9.21 6.69 -19.34
N HIS A 310 10.42 6.59 -19.87
CA HIS A 310 11.64 6.32 -19.09
C HIS A 310 12.31 7.61 -18.63
N VAL A 311 12.72 7.63 -17.35
CA VAL A 311 13.46 8.74 -16.73
C VAL A 311 14.79 8.21 -16.22
N VAL A 312 15.88 8.91 -16.53
CA VAL A 312 17.20 8.60 -15.95
C VAL A 312 17.67 9.81 -15.16
N VAL A 313 18.03 9.58 -13.90
CA VAL A 313 18.52 10.61 -12.99
C VAL A 313 19.90 10.19 -12.51
N ALA A 314 20.91 11.03 -12.73
CA ALA A 314 22.25 10.80 -12.19
C ALA A 314 22.52 11.76 -11.02
N SER A 315 23.24 11.27 -10.01
CA SER A 315 23.46 12.00 -8.77
C SER A 315 24.40 13.21 -8.88
N SER A 316 25.26 13.26 -9.90
CA SER A 316 26.18 14.38 -10.15
C SER A 316 26.45 14.59 -11.64
N LYS A 317 26.93 15.79 -11.99
CA LYS A 317 27.51 16.08 -13.32
C LYS A 317 28.85 15.35 -13.51
N LYS A 318 29.30 15.22 -14.76
CA LYS A 318 30.57 14.57 -15.16
C LYS A 318 31.80 15.15 -14.43
N GLU A 319 31.80 16.44 -14.15
CA GLU A 319 32.89 17.17 -13.50
C GLU A 319 32.79 17.18 -11.96
N GLN A 320 31.69 16.62 -11.41
CA GLN A 320 31.37 16.66 -9.99
C GLN A 320 31.37 15.26 -9.38
N SER A 321 31.84 15.15 -8.15
CA SER A 321 31.70 13.91 -7.37
C SER A 321 30.33 13.86 -6.69
N SER A 322 29.72 12.66 -6.61
CA SER A 322 28.73 12.34 -5.58
C SER A 322 29.44 12.14 -4.24
N TYR A 323 28.93 12.76 -3.19
CA TYR A 323 29.57 12.79 -1.87
C TYR A 323 28.84 11.85 -0.90
N ALA A 324 29.60 11.04 -0.16
CA ALA A 324 29.17 10.60 1.17
C ALA A 324 30.09 11.22 2.23
N PRO A 325 29.59 12.15 3.05
CA PRO A 325 30.35 12.74 4.14
C PRO A 325 30.87 11.66 5.10
N LYS A 326 32.09 11.81 5.62
CA LYS A 326 32.68 10.89 6.63
C LYS A 326 31.82 10.69 7.90
N LYS A 327 30.84 11.57 8.13
CA LYS A 327 29.92 11.56 9.27
C LYS A 327 28.48 11.16 8.92
N GLU A 328 28.17 10.93 7.64
CA GLU A 328 26.83 10.50 7.23
C GLU A 328 26.79 9.00 6.96
N THR A 329 25.63 8.40 7.24
CA THR A 329 25.38 6.98 7.08
C THR A 329 25.17 6.59 5.62
N HIS A 330 24.80 7.56 4.77
CA HIS A 330 24.36 7.41 3.38
C HIS A 330 25.01 8.47 2.47
N SER A 331 24.96 8.28 1.15
CA SER A 331 25.34 9.34 0.20
C SER A 331 24.38 10.54 0.30
N ILE A 332 24.84 11.75 -0.08
CA ILE A 332 23.97 12.95 -0.06
C ILE A 332 22.75 12.76 -0.96
N PHE A 333 22.96 12.19 -2.15
CA PHE A 333 21.88 11.93 -3.09
C PHE A 333 20.85 10.97 -2.50
N THR A 334 21.30 9.86 -1.91
CA THR A 334 20.43 8.88 -1.25
C THR A 334 19.71 9.49 -0.05
N SER A 335 20.40 10.25 0.80
CA SER A 335 19.80 10.97 1.92
C SER A 335 18.65 11.88 1.45
N CYS A 336 18.84 12.63 0.37
CA CYS A 336 17.79 13.48 -0.20
C CYS A 336 16.66 12.67 -0.85
N LEU A 337 16.96 11.55 -1.51
CA LEU A 337 15.96 10.67 -2.11
C LEU A 337 15.09 10.01 -1.03
N LEU A 338 15.71 9.51 0.04
CA LEU A 338 15.01 8.96 1.21
C LEU A 338 14.07 10.01 1.81
N ASP A 339 14.54 11.23 1.98
CA ASP A 339 13.74 12.35 2.48
C ASP A 339 12.54 12.65 1.59
N ALA A 340 12.75 12.67 0.27
CA ALA A 340 11.69 12.88 -0.70
C ALA A 340 10.62 11.78 -0.62
N LEU A 341 11.02 10.52 -0.62
CA LEU A 341 10.15 9.34 -0.55
C LEU A 341 9.43 9.19 0.80
N GLN A 342 9.99 9.76 1.87
CA GLN A 342 9.34 9.85 3.18
C GLN A 342 8.40 11.07 3.29
N GLY A 343 8.14 11.77 2.18
CA GLY A 343 7.13 12.81 2.11
C GLY A 343 7.63 14.24 2.26
N LYS A 344 8.94 14.49 2.46
CA LYS A 344 9.49 15.87 2.51
C LYS A 344 9.43 16.59 1.15
N ALA A 345 9.25 15.83 0.06
CA ALA A 345 9.05 16.35 -1.30
C ALA A 345 7.61 16.75 -1.59
N SER A 346 6.64 16.28 -0.80
CA SER A 346 5.21 16.46 -1.11
C SER A 346 4.82 17.94 -1.02
N LYS A 347 4.22 18.45 -2.09
CA LYS A 347 3.85 19.87 -2.15
C LYS A 347 2.35 20.11 -2.17
N SER A 348 1.49 19.21 -2.68
CA SER A 348 0.11 19.63 -2.97
C SER A 348 -1.00 18.59 -3.12
N SER A 349 -0.73 17.29 -3.34
CA SER A 349 -1.83 16.35 -3.60
C SER A 349 -2.22 15.53 -2.36
N ASN A 350 -3.45 15.76 -1.88
CA ASN A 350 -4.11 14.95 -0.85
C ASN A 350 -4.54 13.55 -1.37
N ASP A 351 -4.01 13.12 -2.52
CA ASP A 351 -4.36 11.85 -3.18
C ASP A 351 -3.55 10.65 -2.66
N GLY A 352 -2.60 10.89 -1.75
CA GLY A 352 -1.85 9.84 -1.06
C GLY A 352 -0.71 9.25 -1.87
N TYR A 353 -0.18 9.96 -2.86
CA TYR A 353 0.96 9.55 -3.66
C TYR A 353 2.09 10.58 -3.62
N ILE A 354 3.33 10.09 -3.71
CA ILE A 354 4.50 10.91 -4.03
C ILE A 354 4.81 10.66 -5.50
N ARG A 355 4.77 11.73 -6.31
CA ARG A 355 4.97 11.64 -7.76
C ARG A 355 6.38 11.99 -8.18
N ILE A 356 6.76 11.56 -9.37
CA ILE A 356 8.12 11.74 -9.86
C ILE A 356 8.56 13.21 -9.90
N ILE A 357 7.71 14.13 -10.34
CA ILE A 357 8.08 15.56 -10.41
C ILE A 357 8.38 16.14 -9.02
N GLU A 358 7.65 15.72 -7.98
CA GLU A 358 7.88 16.18 -6.61
C GLU A 358 9.24 15.71 -6.08
N VAL A 359 9.57 14.43 -6.33
CA VAL A 359 10.87 13.86 -5.96
C VAL A 359 12.00 14.58 -6.70
N LEU A 360 11.86 14.78 -8.01
CA LEU A 360 12.86 15.49 -8.81
C LEU A 360 13.05 16.93 -8.31
N ASP A 361 11.98 17.70 -8.11
CA ASP A 361 12.07 19.05 -7.56
C ASP A 361 12.83 19.08 -6.21
N TYR A 362 12.51 18.14 -5.32
CA TYR A 362 13.17 18.05 -4.03
C TYR A 362 14.68 17.76 -4.17
N LEU A 363 15.03 16.77 -5.00
CA LEU A 363 16.43 16.40 -5.25
C LEU A 363 17.23 17.58 -5.81
N PHE A 364 16.70 18.26 -6.83
CA PHE A 364 17.37 19.39 -7.48
C PHE A 364 17.55 20.60 -6.56
N ARG A 365 16.71 20.73 -5.54
CA ARG A 365 16.83 21.79 -4.53
C ARG A 365 17.76 21.42 -3.37
N GLU A 366 17.64 20.21 -2.83
CA GLU A 366 18.29 19.84 -1.58
C GLU A 366 19.68 19.22 -1.76
N VAL A 367 19.98 18.55 -2.89
CA VAL A 367 21.31 17.98 -3.14
C VAL A 367 22.40 19.07 -3.27
N PRO A 368 22.22 20.14 -4.08
CA PRO A 368 23.19 21.23 -4.13
C PRO A 368 23.34 21.92 -2.76
N LYS A 369 22.23 22.14 -2.08
CA LYS A 369 22.22 22.77 -0.75
C LYS A 369 23.00 21.98 0.30
N ARG A 370 22.84 20.65 0.36
CA ARG A 370 23.55 19.78 1.33
C ARG A 370 25.01 19.54 0.97
N SER A 371 25.33 19.52 -0.32
CA SER A 371 26.70 19.37 -0.79
C SER A 371 27.51 20.67 -0.79
N GLY A 372 26.90 21.83 -0.51
CA GLY A 372 27.56 23.12 -0.63
C GLY A 372 27.84 23.51 -2.09
N ASN A 373 26.93 23.15 -3.01
CA ASN A 373 27.02 23.30 -4.47
C ASN A 373 28.16 22.48 -5.12
N LEU A 374 28.66 21.45 -4.43
CA LEU A 374 29.67 20.54 -4.96
C LEU A 374 29.06 19.39 -5.79
N GLN A 375 27.76 19.16 -5.64
CA GLN A 375 27.03 18.09 -6.33
C GLN A 375 25.68 18.63 -6.83
N GLU A 376 25.44 18.47 -8.14
CA GLU A 376 24.16 18.78 -8.77
C GLU A 376 23.61 17.54 -9.48
N PRO A 377 22.39 17.10 -9.14
CA PRO A 377 21.71 16.07 -9.90
C PRO A 377 21.49 16.51 -11.35
N ILE A 378 21.47 15.55 -12.25
CA ILE A 378 21.11 15.79 -13.65
C ILE A 378 19.99 14.85 -14.07
N ILE A 379 19.08 15.36 -14.92
CA ILE A 379 18.11 14.55 -15.66
C ILE A 379 18.55 14.57 -17.13
N PRO A 380 19.56 13.78 -17.47
CA PRO A 380 20.08 13.68 -18.83
C PRO A 380 19.05 13.18 -19.84
N ARG A 381 17.95 12.55 -19.38
CA ARG A 381 16.89 12.09 -20.27
C ARG A 381 15.50 12.10 -19.64
N ILE A 382 14.56 12.69 -20.39
CA ILE A 382 13.10 12.62 -20.18
C ILE A 382 12.48 12.40 -21.56
N TYR A 383 11.76 11.29 -21.79
CA TYR A 383 11.06 11.05 -23.06
C TYR A 383 9.61 10.67 -22.78
N ASN A 384 8.64 11.49 -23.22
CA ASN A 384 7.20 11.29 -22.99
C ASN A 384 6.84 10.92 -21.53
N MET A 385 7.54 11.51 -20.56
CA MET A 385 7.30 11.27 -19.15
C MET A 385 5.95 11.89 -18.73
N THR A 386 5.07 11.05 -18.18
CA THR A 386 3.91 11.52 -17.41
C THR A 386 4.29 11.73 -15.95
N ASN A 387 3.58 12.58 -15.21
CA ASN A 387 3.82 12.74 -13.78
C ASN A 387 3.26 11.55 -12.97
N PHE A 388 3.88 10.39 -13.12
CA PHE A 388 3.38 9.15 -12.53
C PHE A 388 3.69 9.02 -11.03
N PRO A 389 2.85 8.29 -10.26
CA PRO A 389 3.13 7.96 -8.88
C PRO A 389 4.37 7.08 -8.76
N LEU A 390 5.32 7.48 -7.92
CA LEU A 390 6.50 6.69 -7.60
C LEU A 390 6.25 5.80 -6.39
N CYS A 391 5.54 6.29 -5.38
CA CYS A 391 5.18 5.51 -4.20
C CYS A 391 3.96 6.08 -3.48
N LEU A 392 3.44 5.34 -2.49
CA LEU A 392 2.42 5.86 -1.58
C LEU A 392 3.00 6.89 -0.60
N TYR A 393 2.13 7.78 -0.13
CA TYR A 393 2.44 8.77 0.88
C TYR A 393 2.30 8.17 2.29
N PRO A 394 3.17 8.52 3.25
CA PRO A 394 2.98 8.15 4.64
C PRO A 394 1.78 8.83 5.26
N LYS A 395 0.65 8.11 5.37
CA LYS A 395 -0.49 8.58 6.15
C LYS A 395 -0.21 8.40 7.65
N ASN A 396 0.36 9.44 8.27
CA ASN A 396 -0.14 9.86 9.58
C ASN A 396 -1.29 10.83 9.34
N GLY A 397 -2.52 10.38 9.62
CA GLY A 397 -3.74 11.17 9.52
C GLY A 397 -4.52 10.95 8.24
N ILE A 398 -5.61 10.20 8.37
CA ILE A 398 -6.74 10.25 7.42
C ILE A 398 -7.09 11.73 7.25
N SER A 399 -7.18 12.24 6.02
CA SER A 399 -7.53 13.65 5.81
C SER A 399 -8.89 13.95 6.44
N ASP A 400 -8.94 14.98 7.29
CA ASP A 400 -10.16 15.41 7.98
C ASP A 400 -11.31 15.68 7.01
N ASN A 401 -11.02 16.06 5.78
CA ASN A 401 -12.05 16.36 4.76
C ASN A 401 -12.75 15.10 4.23
N ILE A 402 -12.06 13.96 4.08
CA ILE A 402 -12.70 12.71 3.64
C ILE A 402 -13.41 12.05 4.83
N LEU A 403 -12.83 12.12 6.02
CA LEU A 403 -13.44 11.60 7.26
C LEU A 403 -14.71 12.40 7.61
N ASN A 404 -14.69 13.73 7.48
CA ASN A 404 -15.86 14.58 7.71
C ASN A 404 -16.95 14.38 6.66
N ALA A 405 -16.61 14.24 5.37
CA ALA A 405 -17.60 13.93 4.33
C ALA A 405 -18.26 12.56 4.57
N THR A 406 -17.49 11.57 5.02
CA THR A 406 -17.96 10.22 5.29
C THR A 406 -18.79 10.12 6.56
N LEU A 407 -18.36 10.76 7.66
CA LEU A 407 -19.11 10.88 8.91
C LEU A 407 -20.44 11.63 8.68
N THR A 408 -20.42 12.71 7.91
CA THR A 408 -21.62 13.46 7.54
C THR A 408 -22.61 12.58 6.77
N MET A 409 -22.11 11.75 5.85
CA MET A 409 -22.94 10.80 5.11
C MET A 409 -23.51 9.69 6.02
N GLN A 410 -22.75 9.23 7.01
CA GLN A 410 -23.19 8.23 7.99
C GLN A 410 -24.27 8.77 8.93
N TYR A 411 -24.08 9.97 9.47
CA TYR A 411 -25.09 10.65 10.29
C TYR A 411 -26.38 10.89 9.51
N LYS A 412 -26.29 11.32 8.25
CA LYS A 412 -27.47 11.47 7.36
C LYS A 412 -28.21 10.15 7.13
N LYS A 413 -27.50 9.04 6.93
CA LYS A 413 -28.14 7.71 6.77
C LYS A 413 -28.81 7.22 8.07
N ARG A 414 -28.16 7.43 9.22
CA ARG A 414 -28.73 7.09 10.53
C ARG A 414 -29.99 7.90 10.80
N LEU A 415 -29.97 9.20 10.48
CA LEU A 415 -31.13 10.10 10.60
C LEU A 415 -32.34 9.56 9.84
N VAL A 416 -32.17 9.23 8.55
CA VAL A 416 -33.25 8.66 7.71
C VAL A 416 -33.82 7.36 8.31
N THR A 417 -32.96 6.52 8.89
CA THR A 417 -33.38 5.26 9.51
C THR A 417 -34.21 5.51 10.78
N LEU A 418 -33.79 6.46 11.61
CA LEU A 418 -34.50 6.84 12.83
C LEU A 418 -35.85 7.52 12.52
N GLU A 419 -35.90 8.36 11.49
CA GLU A 419 -37.13 9.01 11.00
C GLU A 419 -38.17 8.00 10.50
N ILE A 420 -37.72 6.92 9.85
CA ILE A 420 -38.62 5.82 9.47
C ILE A 420 -39.12 5.08 10.72
N ARG A 421 -38.22 4.78 11.66
CA ARG A 421 -38.54 4.02 12.86
C ARG A 421 -39.51 4.77 13.78
N ILE A 422 -39.26 6.05 14.05
CA ILE A 422 -40.14 6.87 14.89
C ILE A 422 -41.55 6.96 14.32
N LYS A 423 -41.69 7.08 12.99
CA LYS A 423 -42.99 7.07 12.32
C LYS A 423 -43.72 5.75 12.54
N SER A 424 -43.01 4.62 12.55
CA SER A 424 -43.59 3.31 12.86
C SER A 424 -44.04 3.22 14.33
N GLU A 425 -43.27 3.76 15.28
CA GLU A 425 -43.64 3.70 16.69
C GLU A 425 -44.86 4.58 17.01
N TYR A 426 -44.98 5.75 16.38
CA TYR A 426 -46.20 6.56 16.48
C TYR A 426 -47.44 5.83 15.94
N GLN A 427 -47.30 5.04 14.88
CA GLN A 427 -48.39 4.19 14.37
C GLN A 427 -48.76 3.08 15.36
N ASN A 428 -47.77 2.47 16.02
CA ASN A 428 -48.01 1.46 17.05
C ASN A 428 -48.73 2.06 18.27
N LEU A 429 -48.33 3.27 18.69
CA LEU A 429 -48.95 3.99 19.79
C LEU A 429 -50.45 4.25 19.51
N GLU A 430 -50.77 4.74 18.30
CA GLU A 430 -52.15 4.98 17.88
C GLU A 430 -53.00 3.68 17.90
N LEU A 431 -52.40 2.55 17.50
CA LEU A 431 -53.07 1.25 17.52
C LEU A 431 -53.35 0.79 18.95
N ILE A 432 -52.38 0.94 19.86
CA ILE A 432 -52.55 0.58 21.28
C ILE A 432 -53.60 1.46 21.95
N ASP A 433 -53.63 2.75 21.67
CA ASP A 433 -54.67 3.65 22.21
C ASP A 433 -56.07 3.23 21.79
N LYS A 434 -56.25 2.80 20.53
CA LYS A 434 -57.52 2.24 20.05
C LYS A 434 -57.90 0.96 20.78
N ILE A 435 -56.94 0.07 21.07
CA ILE A 435 -57.17 -1.18 21.81
C ILE A 435 -57.59 -0.86 23.25
N ILE A 436 -56.86 0.03 23.94
CA ILE A 436 -57.17 0.46 25.31
C ILE A 436 -58.58 1.07 25.37
N ALA A 437 -58.93 1.94 24.42
CA ALA A 437 -60.27 2.52 24.35
C ALA A 437 -61.36 1.45 24.17
N ARG A 438 -61.10 0.41 23.38
CA ARG A 438 -62.03 -0.72 23.19
C ARG A 438 -62.19 -1.55 24.45
N LEU A 439 -61.10 -1.84 25.16
CA LEU A 439 -61.12 -2.58 26.42
C LEU A 439 -61.89 -1.83 27.50
N ASN A 440 -61.66 -0.51 27.65
CA ASN A 440 -62.40 0.34 28.58
C ASN A 440 -63.92 0.33 28.29
N ARG A 441 -64.32 0.37 27.02
CA ARG A 441 -65.74 0.27 26.65
C ARG A 441 -66.35 -1.08 27.01
N LYS A 442 -65.62 -2.18 26.78
CA LYS A 442 -66.06 -3.53 27.18
C LYS A 442 -66.24 -3.61 28.69
N LEU A 443 -65.27 -3.11 29.45
CA LEU A 443 -65.30 -3.12 30.91
C LEU A 443 -66.54 -2.40 31.48
N LEU A 444 -67.01 -1.33 30.81
CA LEU A 444 -68.19 -0.58 31.22
C LEU A 444 -69.50 -1.36 31.09
N ILE A 445 -69.58 -2.30 30.15
CA ILE A 445 -70.82 -3.03 29.80
C ILE A 445 -70.86 -4.46 30.36
N THR A 446 -69.73 -4.97 30.85
CA THR A 446 -69.62 -6.31 31.43
C THR A 446 -70.27 -6.37 32.81
N THR A 447 -71.12 -7.37 33.03
CA THR A 447 -71.84 -7.62 34.30
C THR A 447 -71.27 -8.79 35.12
N SER A 448 -70.39 -9.61 34.52
CA SER A 448 -69.70 -10.72 35.17
C SER A 448 -68.48 -10.23 35.95
N GLU A 449 -68.40 -10.54 37.24
CA GLU A 449 -67.25 -10.15 38.08
C GLU A 449 -65.93 -10.80 37.63
N ILE A 450 -65.98 -12.06 37.19
CA ILE A 450 -64.78 -12.79 36.75
C ILE A 450 -64.23 -12.17 35.46
N GLU A 451 -65.09 -11.90 34.48
CA GLU A 451 -64.69 -11.31 33.19
C GLU A 451 -64.20 -9.86 33.37
N LYS A 452 -64.71 -9.15 34.38
CA LYS A 452 -64.23 -7.82 34.73
C LYS A 452 -62.78 -7.84 35.22
N ILE A 453 -62.43 -8.81 36.08
CA ILE A 453 -61.05 -9.00 36.56
C ILE A 453 -60.10 -9.30 35.38
N GLU A 454 -60.49 -10.20 34.48
CA GLU A 454 -59.67 -10.56 33.31
C GLU A 454 -59.44 -9.35 32.37
N LEU A 455 -60.48 -8.53 32.14
CA LEU A 455 -60.37 -7.32 31.33
C LEU A 455 -59.50 -6.23 31.99
N GLU A 456 -59.56 -6.10 33.31
CA GLU A 456 -58.71 -5.17 34.07
C GLU A 456 -57.23 -5.58 33.96
N GLU A 457 -56.92 -6.87 34.06
CA GLU A 457 -55.55 -7.37 33.85
C GLU A 457 -55.04 -7.13 32.42
N GLU A 458 -55.87 -7.38 31.40
CA GLU A 458 -55.50 -7.14 30.01
C GLU A 458 -55.28 -5.63 29.73
N LEU A 459 -56.14 -4.79 30.30
CA LEU A 459 -56.03 -3.34 30.20
C LEU A 459 -54.72 -2.83 30.82
N ASP A 460 -54.34 -3.34 31.99
CA ASP A 460 -53.09 -2.96 32.65
C ASP A 460 -51.86 -3.40 31.84
N LYS A 461 -51.88 -4.60 31.25
CA LYS A 461 -50.83 -5.05 30.32
C LYS A 461 -50.71 -4.09 29.13
N LYS A 462 -51.83 -3.67 28.54
CA LYS A 462 -51.83 -2.75 27.39
C LYS A 462 -51.38 -1.34 27.76
N LYS A 463 -51.73 -0.84 28.95
CA LYS A 463 -51.20 0.44 29.46
C LYS A 463 -49.69 0.39 29.70
N GLN A 464 -49.16 -0.73 30.21
CA GLN A 464 -47.71 -0.91 30.34
C GLN A 464 -47.02 -0.95 28.97
N GLU A 465 -47.61 -1.62 27.98
CA GLU A 465 -47.11 -1.65 26.61
C GLU A 465 -47.10 -0.25 25.99
N ARG A 466 -48.17 0.54 26.17
CA ARG A 466 -48.27 1.95 25.77
C ARG A 466 -47.11 2.78 26.33
N ASN A 467 -46.88 2.72 27.64
CA ASN A 467 -45.81 3.46 28.30
C ASN A 467 -44.41 3.08 27.77
N ARG A 468 -44.20 1.80 27.41
CA ARG A 468 -42.95 1.37 26.79
C ARG A 468 -42.74 1.98 25.41
N ILE A 469 -43.80 2.06 24.60
CA ILE A 469 -43.72 2.70 23.27
C ILE A 469 -43.43 4.19 23.42
N GLU A 470 -44.10 4.89 24.33
CA GLU A 470 -43.81 6.31 24.60
C GLU A 470 -42.35 6.53 25.01
N THR A 471 -41.82 5.69 25.90
CA THR A 471 -40.42 5.76 26.33
C THR A 471 -39.44 5.55 25.16
N GLU A 472 -39.75 4.64 24.24
CA GLU A 472 -38.91 4.41 23.06
C GLU A 472 -39.01 5.56 22.03
N ILE A 473 -40.18 6.18 21.90
CA ILE A 473 -40.36 7.41 21.09
C ILE A 473 -39.46 8.52 21.64
N ASP A 474 -39.55 8.83 22.94
CA ASP A 474 -38.73 9.87 23.59
C ASP A 474 -37.23 9.63 23.35
N ARG A 475 -36.81 8.36 23.43
CA ARG A 475 -35.42 7.95 23.19
C ARG A 475 -35.00 8.20 21.75
N ILE A 476 -35.83 7.83 20.77
CA ILE A 476 -35.52 8.03 19.35
C ILE A 476 -35.48 9.53 19.02
N GLU A 477 -36.38 10.33 19.57
CA GLU A 477 -36.39 11.79 19.40
C GLU A 477 -35.11 12.43 19.94
N ALA A 478 -34.68 12.03 21.14
CA ALA A 478 -33.43 12.51 21.72
C ALA A 478 -32.21 12.15 20.84
N GLU A 479 -32.19 10.95 20.24
CA GLU A 479 -31.12 10.54 19.31
C GLU A 479 -31.14 11.36 18.01
N ILE A 480 -32.32 11.61 17.44
CA ILE A 480 -32.49 12.46 16.24
C ILE A 480 -31.96 13.87 16.50
N ILE A 481 -32.38 14.51 17.60
CA ILE A 481 -31.95 15.86 17.99
C ILE A 481 -30.43 15.91 18.18
N SER A 482 -29.85 14.89 18.82
CA SER A 482 -28.40 14.80 19.00
C SER A 482 -27.65 14.77 17.66
N ILE A 483 -28.13 13.96 16.70
CA ILE A 483 -27.51 13.84 15.38
C ILE A 483 -27.68 15.13 14.55
N GLN A 484 -28.83 15.79 14.63
CA GLN A 484 -29.07 17.08 13.95
C GLN A 484 -28.10 18.16 14.45
N ASN A 485 -27.95 18.30 15.77
CA ASN A 485 -27.00 19.23 16.39
C ASN A 485 -25.54 18.94 15.96
N LEU A 486 -25.17 17.66 15.81
CA LEU A 486 -23.84 17.25 15.32
C LEU A 486 -23.62 17.61 13.84
N LEU A 487 -24.67 17.59 13.03
CA LEU A 487 -24.61 17.97 11.62
C LEU A 487 -24.55 19.50 11.43
N GLU A 488 -25.27 20.27 12.24
CA GLU A 488 -25.25 21.74 12.21
C GLU A 488 -23.92 22.33 12.64
N ARG A 489 -23.26 21.76 13.66
CA ARG A 489 -21.91 22.19 14.10
C ARG A 489 -20.80 21.94 13.06
N LYS A 490 -21.09 21.18 12.00
CA LYS A 490 -20.14 20.80 10.94
C LYS A 490 -20.38 21.51 9.60
N GLN A 491 -21.43 22.33 9.50
CA GLN A 491 -21.64 23.29 8.41
C GLN A 491 -21.03 24.64 8.80
#